data_AF-A0A2N1TA71-F1
#
_entry.id   AF-A0A2N1TA71-F1
#
_cell.length_a   1.000
_cell.length_b   1.000
_cell.length_c   1.000
_cell.angle_alpha   90.00
_cell.angle_beta   90.00
_cell.angle_gamma   90.00
#
_symmetry.space_group_name_H-M   'P 1'
#
loop_
_entity.id
_entity.type
_entity.pdbx_description
1 polymer ?
#
loop_
_entity_poly.entity_id
_entity_poly.type
_entity_poly.pdbx_seq_one_letter_code
_entity_poly.pdbx_strand_id
1 'polypeptide(L)'
;MEEVMTLKTIEDLVHLDDAEFQIILRSLDAEELAIALKGVSPQFIEKTYKNMSTKAVESIKARIEALGPVKLGRVMVVHEAILGKAREAVPK
;
A
#
# COMPACT_ATOMS: atom_id res chain seq x y z
N MET A 1 -18.38 17.29 -11.81
CA MET A 1 -17.72 17.49 -10.51
C MET A 1 -16.82 16.30 -10.31
N GLU A 2 -15.58 16.40 -10.76
CA GLU A 2 -14.54 15.46 -10.37
C GLU A 2 -14.00 16.01 -9.05
N GLU A 3 -14.36 15.35 -7.95
CA GLU A 3 -13.96 15.76 -6.62
C GLU A 3 -12.43 15.70 -6.56
N VAL A 4 -11.78 16.78 -6.15
CA VAL A 4 -10.32 16.91 -6.08
C VAL A 4 -9.78 15.75 -5.22
N MET A 5 -9.18 14.74 -5.87
CA MET A 5 -8.67 13.52 -5.23
C MET A 5 -7.42 13.83 -4.41
N THR A 6 -7.60 14.42 -3.22
CA THR A 6 -6.56 14.42 -2.20
C THR A 6 -6.52 13.05 -1.53
N LEU A 7 -5.36 12.38 -1.53
CA LEU A 7 -5.16 11.11 -0.84
C LEU A 7 -5.32 11.28 0.69
N LYS A 8 -6.42 10.79 1.25
CA LYS A 8 -6.77 10.91 2.69
C LYS A 8 -6.60 9.59 3.43
N THR A 9 -6.87 8.47 2.77
CA THR A 9 -6.75 7.13 3.33
C THR A 9 -5.87 6.27 2.44
N ILE A 10 -5.25 5.23 2.99
CA ILE A 10 -4.42 4.31 2.18
C ILE A 10 -5.25 3.66 1.07
N GLU A 11 -6.54 3.41 1.31
CA GLU A 11 -7.46 2.83 0.32
C GLU A 11 -7.58 3.72 -0.92
N ASP A 12 -7.44 5.04 -0.79
CA ASP A 12 -7.53 5.97 -1.92
C ASP A 12 -6.46 5.70 -2.98
N LEU A 13 -5.32 5.08 -2.62
CA LEU A 13 -4.29 4.73 -3.59
C LEU A 13 -4.80 3.73 -4.65
N VAL A 14 -5.89 2.99 -4.40
CA VAL A 14 -6.48 2.08 -5.38
C VAL A 14 -6.95 2.80 -6.65
N HIS A 15 -7.27 4.10 -6.53
CA HIS A 15 -7.72 4.96 -7.61
C HIS A 15 -6.58 5.52 -8.45
N LEU A 16 -5.33 5.36 -8.01
CA LEU A 16 -4.17 5.71 -8.81
C LEU A 16 -4.05 4.77 -10.02
N ASP A 17 -3.51 5.30 -11.12
CA ASP A 17 -3.16 4.45 -12.25
C ASP A 17 -2.04 3.46 -11.87
N ASP A 18 -1.80 2.45 -12.70
CA ASP A 18 -0.81 1.42 -12.39
C ASP A 18 0.63 2.01 -12.33
N ALA A 19 0.94 3.07 -13.08
CA ALA A 19 2.27 3.68 -13.08
C ALA A 19 2.53 4.45 -11.78
N GLU A 20 1.59 5.29 -11.36
CA GLU A 20 1.58 6.01 -10.08
C GLU A 20 1.66 5.03 -8.91
N PHE A 21 0.83 3.98 -8.91
CA PHE A 21 0.83 2.98 -7.84
C PHE A 21 2.18 2.26 -7.74
N GLN A 22 2.80 1.92 -8.87
CA GLN A 22 4.13 1.30 -8.89
C GLN A 22 5.23 2.22 -8.38
N ILE A 23 5.13 3.54 -8.60
CA ILE A 23 6.06 4.51 -7.99
C ILE A 23 5.98 4.41 -6.47
N ILE A 24 4.76 4.36 -5.91
CA ILE A 24 4.57 4.21 -4.47
C ILE A 24 5.17 2.88 -4.00
N LEU A 25 4.83 1.75 -4.63
CA LEU A 25 5.34 0.44 -4.23
C LEU A 25 6.87 0.37 -4.18
N ARG A 26 7.57 1.03 -5.12
CA ARG A 26 9.04 1.07 -5.14
C ARG A 26 9.66 1.89 -4.01
N SER A 27 8.88 2.77 -3.37
CA SER A 27 9.32 3.57 -2.22
C SER A 27 9.15 2.87 -0.86
N LEU A 28 8.54 1.68 -0.86
CA LEU A 28 8.24 0.91 0.34
C LEU A 28 9.23 -0.22 0.53
N ASP A 29 9.65 -0.44 1.77
CA ASP A 29 10.35 -1.68 2.10
C ASP A 29 9.37 -2.86 2.28
N ALA A 30 9.93 -4.07 2.37
CA ALA A 30 9.14 -5.30 2.45
C ALA A 30 8.35 -5.42 3.77
N GLU A 31 8.83 -4.84 4.86
CA GLU A 31 8.13 -4.88 6.15
C GLU A 31 7.00 -3.85 6.20
N GLU A 32 7.25 -2.63 5.73
CA GLU A 32 6.25 -1.59 5.53
C GLU A 32 5.10 -2.11 4.67
N LEU A 33 5.39 -2.68 3.50
CA LEU A 33 4.37 -3.21 2.60
C LEU A 33 3.57 -4.36 3.26
N ALA A 34 4.24 -5.27 3.97
CA ALA A 34 3.56 -6.39 4.62
C ALA A 34 2.65 -5.94 5.78
N ILE A 35 3.02 -4.88 6.50
CA ILE A 35 2.16 -4.28 7.53
C ILE A 35 1.01 -3.52 6.88
N ALA A 36 1.28 -2.79 5.80
CA ALA A 36 0.29 -2.00 5.09
C ALA A 36 -0.85 -2.84 4.51
N LEU A 37 -0.54 -4.06 4.06
CA LEU A 37 -1.52 -5.02 3.55
C LEU A 37 -2.41 -5.66 4.63
N LYS A 38 -2.18 -5.38 5.93
CA LYS A 38 -3.06 -5.86 7.01
C LYS A 38 -4.21 -4.86 7.21
N GLY A 39 -5.45 -5.36 7.19
CA GLY A 39 -6.63 -4.56 7.50
C GLY A 39 -7.12 -3.65 6.37
N VAL A 40 -6.61 -3.83 5.15
CA VAL A 40 -7.08 -3.15 3.93
C VAL A 40 -8.07 -4.02 3.16
N SER A 41 -8.78 -3.41 2.22
CA SER A 41 -9.78 -4.08 1.39
C SER A 41 -9.17 -5.15 0.47
N PRO A 42 -9.93 -6.19 0.09
CA PRO A 42 -9.48 -7.15 -0.92
C PRO A 42 -9.09 -6.50 -2.24
N GLN A 43 -9.80 -5.44 -2.64
CA GLN A 43 -9.52 -4.68 -3.86
C GLN A 43 -8.12 -4.03 -3.81
N PHE A 44 -7.74 -3.46 -2.67
CA PHE A 44 -6.41 -2.89 -2.47
C PHE A 44 -5.32 -3.96 -2.55
N ILE A 45 -5.55 -5.12 -1.93
CA ILE A 45 -4.64 -6.26 -1.98
C ILE A 45 -4.45 -6.74 -3.42
N GLU A 46 -5.53 -6.89 -4.19
CA GLU A 46 -5.50 -7.29 -5.60
C GLU A 46 -4.74 -6.29 -6.46
N LYS A 47 -5.03 -4.98 -6.32
CA LYS A 47 -4.31 -3.90 -7.02
C LYS A 47 -2.83 -3.93 -6.71
N THR A 48 -2.47 -4.22 -5.45
CA THR A 48 -1.08 -4.35 -5.02
C THR A 48 -0.40 -5.53 -5.70
N TYR A 49 -0.99 -6.73 -5.63
CA TYR A 49 -0.39 -7.92 -6.24
C TYR A 49 -0.32 -7.85 -7.75
N LYS A 50 -1.32 -7.25 -8.42
CA LYS A 50 -1.31 -7.00 -9.87
C LYS A 50 -0.10 -6.15 -10.29
N ASN A 51 0.35 -5.24 -9.43
CA ASN A 51 1.48 -4.35 -9.70
C ASN A 51 2.84 -4.90 -9.20
N MET A 52 2.90 -6.18 -8.82
CA MET A 52 4.10 -6.88 -8.37
C MET A 52 4.42 -8.07 -9.27
N SER A 53 5.68 -8.50 -9.30
CA SER A 53 6.04 -9.78 -9.91
C SER A 53 5.57 -10.96 -9.05
N THR A 54 5.31 -12.12 -9.66
CA THR A 54 4.89 -13.34 -8.95
C THR A 54 5.79 -13.67 -7.77
N LYS A 55 7.12 -13.59 -7.96
CA LYS A 55 8.10 -13.83 -6.90
C LYS A 55 8.00 -12.83 -5.75
N ALA A 56 7.74 -11.55 -6.05
CA ALA A 56 7.56 -10.53 -5.01
C ALA A 56 6.26 -10.76 -4.23
N VAL A 57 5.19 -11.20 -4.90
CA VAL A 57 3.92 -11.57 -4.25
C VAL A 57 4.09 -12.76 -3.30
N GLU A 58 4.83 -13.81 -3.71
CA GLU A 58 5.14 -14.93 -2.83
C GLU A 58 5.96 -14.49 -1.60
N SER A 59 6.99 -13.67 -1.83
CA SER A 59 7.84 -13.15 -0.76
C SER A 59 7.05 -12.27 0.23
N ILE A 60 6.12 -11.43 -0.25
CA ILE A 60 5.35 -10.56 0.64
C ILE A 60 4.32 -11.36 1.44
N LYS A 61 3.67 -12.37 0.85
CA LYS A 61 2.76 -13.26 1.56
C LYS A 61 3.47 -14.00 2.70
N ALA A 62 4.63 -14.58 2.43
CA ALA A 62 5.45 -15.21 3.47
C ALA A 62 5.85 -14.23 4.58
N ARG A 63 6.14 -12.97 4.23
CA ARG A 63 6.43 -11.91 5.22
C ARG A 63 5.21 -11.56 6.07
N ILE A 64 4.01 -11.46 5.47
CA ILE A 64 2.76 -11.18 6.20
C ILE A 64 2.46 -12.28 7.22
N GLU A 65 2.70 -13.54 6.85
CA GLU A 65 2.58 -14.70 7.73
C GLU A 65 3.61 -14.66 8.85
N ALA A 66 4.89 -14.41 8.53
CA ALA A 66 5.97 -14.32 9.49
C ALA A 66 5.79 -13.18 10.52
N LEU A 67 5.19 -12.06 10.11
CA LEU A 67 4.85 -10.96 11.03
C LEU A 67 3.78 -11.34 12.06
N GLY A 68 2.95 -12.34 11.78
CA GLY A 68 1.85 -12.74 12.65
C GLY A 68 0.84 -11.61 12.92
N PRO A 69 0.16 -11.63 14.07
CA PRO A 69 -0.72 -10.56 14.51
C PRO A 69 0.05 -9.26 14.75
N VAL A 70 -0.43 -8.16 14.16
CA VAL A 70 0.16 -6.82 14.34
C VAL A 70 -0.85 -5.93 15.04
N LYS A 71 -0.40 -5.13 16.02
CA LYS A 71 -1.26 -4.16 16.72
C LYS A 71 -1.81 -3.13 15.73
N LEU A 72 -3.11 -2.83 15.82
CA LEU A 72 -3.79 -1.86 14.95
C LEU A 72 -3.06 -0.51 14.91
N GLY A 73 -2.57 0.00 16.05
CA GLY A 73 -1.82 1.25 16.09
C GLY A 73 -0.54 1.24 15.22
N ARG A 74 0.14 0.10 15.10
CA ARG A 74 1.31 -0.03 14.20
C ARG A 74 0.89 0.01 12.75
N VAL A 75 -0.24 -0.62 12.40
CA VAL A 75 -0.80 -0.59 11.05
C VAL A 75 -1.14 0.85 10.66
N MET A 76 -1.83 1.59 11.53
CA MET A 76 -2.21 2.99 11.27
C MET A 76 -1.00 3.92 11.07
N VAL A 77 0.06 3.75 11.87
CA VAL A 77 1.30 4.54 11.70
C VAL A 77 1.95 4.27 10.35
N VAL A 78 2.00 2.99 9.92
CA VAL A 78 2.53 2.62 8.61
C VAL A 78 1.66 3.18 7.49
N HIS A 79 0.33 3.10 7.61
CA HIS A 79 -0.60 3.67 6.62
C HIS A 79 -0.40 5.17 6.44
N GLU A 80 -0.28 5.94 7.52
CA GLU A 80 -0.04 7.39 7.43
C GLU A 80 1.34 7.71 6.83
N ALA A 81 2.38 6.95 7.18
CA ALA A 81 3.71 7.13 6.59
C ALA A 81 3.70 6.88 5.07
N ILE A 82 2.99 5.85 4.61
CA ILE A 82 2.82 5.55 3.17
C ILE A 82 2.02 6.65 2.48
N LEU A 83 0.97 7.18 3.12
CA LEU A 83 0.22 8.31 2.58
C LEU A 83 1.09 9.56 2.41
N GLY A 84 1.97 9.84 3.38
CA GLY A 84 2.97 10.91 3.25
C GLY A 84 3.83 10.73 2.00
N LYS A 85 4.46 9.55 1.85
CA LYS A 85 5.26 9.21 0.66
C LYS A 85 4.45 9.34 -0.64
N ALA A 86 3.18 8.93 -0.63
CA ALA A 86 2.33 8.97 -1.80
C ALA A 86 1.96 10.39 -2.24
N ARG A 87 1.65 11.27 -1.29
CA ARG A 87 1.37 12.69 -1.55
C ARG A 87 2.60 13.42 -2.13
N GLU A 88 3.79 13.02 -1.71
CA GLU A 88 5.05 13.57 -2.25
C GLU A 88 5.37 13.05 -3.66
N ALA A 89 5.17 11.75 -3.89
CA ALA A 89 5.56 11.10 -5.14
C ALA A 89 4.56 11.31 -6.30
N VAL A 90 3.28 11.54 -5.98
CA VAL A 90 2.21 11.73 -6.97
C VAL A 90 1.46 13.03 -6.65
N PRO A 91 2.02 14.19 -7.04
CA PRO A 91 1.33 15.46 -6.90
C PRO A 91 0.11 15.47 -7.85
N LYS A 92 -1.10 15.56 -7.27
CA LYS A 92 -2.36 15.75 -8.00
C LYS A 92 -2.64 17.24 -8.20
#